data_AF-A0A7W0P073-F1
#
_entry.id   AF-A0A7W0P073-F1
#
_cell.length_a   1.000
_cell.length_b   1.000
_cell.length_c   1.000
_cell.angle_alpha   90.00
_cell.angle_beta   90.00
_cell.angle_gamma   90.00
#
_symmetry.space_group_name_H-M   'P 1'
#
loop_
_entity.id
_entity.type
_entity.pdbx_description
1 polymer ?
#
loop_
_entity_poly.entity_id
_entity_poly.type
_entity_poly.pdbx_seq_one_letter_code
_entity_poly.pdbx_strand_id
1 'polypeptide(L)' 'MAAPFSPGAPGAGDPYFPLAGNGGYDTTHYRLQVAYDPPTDYLKGVATITAIATQNLSALISTLKV' A
#
# COMPACT_ATOMS: atom_id res chain seq x y z
N MET A 1 24.02 16.05 7.70
CA MET A 1 22.67 16.55 7.33
C MET A 1 21.73 15.36 7.25
N ALA A 2 20.51 15.45 7.79
CA ALA A 2 19.52 14.39 7.64
C ALA A 2 19.03 14.33 6.18
N ALA A 3 18.72 13.13 5.68
CA ALA A 3 18.21 12.97 4.32
C ALA A 3 16.85 13.68 4.16
N PRO A 4 16.55 14.29 2.99
CA PRO A 4 15.24 14.91 2.76
C PRO A 4 14.12 13.86 2.72
N PHE A 5 12.88 14.28 3.00
CA PHE A 5 11.71 13.41 2.82
C PHE A 5 11.35 13.28 1.35
N SER A 6 10.96 12.08 0.91
CA SER A 6 10.52 11.78 -0.45
C SER A 6 9.28 10.87 -0.46
N PRO A 7 8.44 10.90 -1.51
CA PRO A 7 7.30 9.99 -1.61
C PRO A 7 7.77 8.54 -1.78
N GLY A 8 6.89 7.59 -1.43
CA GLY A 8 7.13 6.17 -1.67
C GLY A 8 7.28 5.85 -3.15
N ALA A 9 8.01 4.78 -3.46
CA ALA A 9 8.20 4.34 -4.83
C ALA A 9 6.89 3.78 -5.41
N PRO A 10 6.60 3.98 -6.71
CA PRO A 10 5.39 3.48 -7.37
C PRO A 10 5.32 1.95 -7.54
N GLY A 11 6.35 1.24 -7.07
CA GLY A 11 6.46 -0.21 -7.10
C GLY A 11 7.41 -0.69 -5.99
N ALA A 12 7.30 -1.97 -5.65
CA ALA A 12 8.18 -2.61 -4.66
C ALA A 12 9.54 -3.05 -5.24
N GLY A 13 9.73 -2.92 -6.56
CA GLY A 13 11.00 -3.24 -7.25
C GLY A 13 11.08 -4.65 -7.83
N ASP A 14 9.95 -5.34 -8.02
CA ASP A 14 9.93 -6.64 -8.71
C ASP A 14 10.28 -6.46 -10.21
N PRO A 15 11.27 -7.18 -10.77
CA PRO A 15 11.70 -6.99 -12.16
C PRO A 15 10.64 -7.40 -13.20
N TYR A 16 9.75 -8.33 -12.84
CA TYR A 16 8.70 -8.84 -13.71
C TYR A 16 7.42 -8.01 -13.58
N PHE A 17 7.18 -7.41 -12.40
CA PHE A 17 6.06 -6.53 -12.09
C PHE A 17 6.53 -5.23 -11.45
N PRO A 18 7.22 -4.35 -12.21
CA PRO A 18 7.91 -3.17 -11.67
C PRO A 18 7.00 -2.14 -11.02
N LEU A 19 5.69 -2.20 -11.28
CA LEU A 19 4.67 -1.32 -10.70
C LEU A 19 3.80 -2.03 -9.64
N ALA A 20 4.12 -3.29 -9.30
CA ALA A 20 3.41 -3.99 -8.25
C ALA A 20 3.87 -3.53 -6.86
N GLY A 21 2.91 -3.28 -5.99
CA GLY A 21 3.14 -2.77 -4.63
C GLY A 21 3.59 -1.32 -4.61
N ASN A 22 4.09 -0.87 -3.45
CA ASN A 22 4.64 0.47 -3.28
C ASN A 22 5.86 0.37 -2.37
N GLY A 23 6.89 1.18 -2.65
CA GLY A 23 8.13 1.19 -1.87
C GLY A 23 8.21 2.33 -0.85
N GLY A 24 9.26 2.31 -0.03
CA GLY A 24 9.51 3.32 1.01
C GLY A 24 8.87 3.01 2.36
N TYR A 25 8.16 1.88 2.46
CA TYR A 25 7.64 1.33 3.71
C TYR A 25 7.62 -0.20 3.69
N ASP A 26 7.70 -0.80 4.87
CA ASP A 26 7.50 -2.22 5.10
C ASP A 26 6.17 -2.41 5.82
N THR A 27 5.32 -3.29 5.31
CA THR A 27 3.99 -3.51 5.88
C THR A 27 4.04 -4.63 6.91
N THR A 28 3.64 -4.32 8.14
CA THR A 28 3.69 -5.28 9.25
C THR A 28 2.34 -5.90 9.56
N HIS A 29 1.23 -5.20 9.26
CA HIS A 29 -0.10 -5.72 9.55
C HIS A 29 -1.18 -5.18 8.62
N TYR A 30 -2.15 -6.04 8.30
CA TYR A 30 -3.38 -5.69 7.60
C TYR A 30 -4.57 -6.02 8.47
N ARG A 31 -5.49 -5.06 8.59
CA ARG A 31 -6.82 -5.29 9.13
C ARG A 31 -7.84 -4.99 8.05
N LEU A 32 -8.55 -6.03 7.63
CA LEU A 32 -9.61 -5.93 6.63
C LEU A 32 -10.96 -6.10 7.31
N GLN A 33 -11.83 -5.11 7.13
CA GLN A 33 -13.23 -5.18 7.52
C GLN A 33 -14.04 -5.18 6.24
N VAL A 34 -14.58 -6.34 5.86
CA VAL A 34 -15.29 -6.52 4.60
C VAL A 34 -16.72 -6.98 4.83
N ALA A 35 -17.61 -6.50 3.99
CA ALA A 35 -18.98 -6.98 3.82
C ALA A 35 -19.13 -7.42 2.36
N TYR A 36 -19.57 -8.65 2.17
CA TYR A 36 -19.77 -9.25 0.87
C TYR A 36 -21.25 -9.62 0.70
N ASP A 37 -21.81 -9.28 -0.46
CA ASP A 37 -23.16 -9.66 -0.88
C ASP A 37 -23.08 -10.66 -2.04
N PRO A 38 -23.15 -11.98 -1.77
CA PRO A 38 -22.97 -13.00 -2.81
C PRO A 38 -23.98 -12.91 -3.97
N PRO A 39 -25.29 -12.66 -3.75
CA PRO A 39 -26.25 -12.45 -4.83
C PRO A 39 -25.90 -11.39 -5.87
N THR A 40 -25.23 -10.31 -5.45
CA THR A 40 -24.85 -9.20 -6.35
C THR A 40 -23.35 -9.19 -6.68
N ASP A 41 -22.60 -10.13 -6.10
CA ASP A 41 -21.14 -10.19 -6.12
C ASP A 41 -20.48 -8.89 -5.66
N TYR A 42 -21.15 -8.13 -4.79
CA TYR A 42 -20.67 -6.83 -4.34
C TYR A 42 -19.83 -6.97 -3.06
N LEU A 43 -18.60 -6.46 -3.12
CA LEU A 43 -17.70 -6.39 -1.98
C LEU A 43 -17.45 -4.92 -1.60
N LYS A 44 -17.71 -4.59 -0.32
CA LYS A 44 -17.34 -3.31 0.27
C LYS A 44 -16.52 -3.56 1.53
N GLY A 45 -15.51 -2.74 1.76
CA GLY A 45 -14.76 -2.85 3.00
C GLY A 45 -13.83 -1.69 3.27
N VAL A 46 -13.23 -1.74 4.46
CA VAL A 46 -12.16 -0.85 4.90
C VAL A 46 -10.90 -1.69 5.08
N ALA A 47 -9.82 -1.28 4.43
CA ALA A 47 -8.49 -1.82 4.65
C ALA A 47 -7.68 -0.84 5.50
N THR A 48 -7.26 -1.27 6.68
CA THR A 48 -6.28 -0.53 7.49
C THR A 48 -4.92 -1.21 7.36
N ILE A 49 -3.91 -0.44 7.00
CA ILE A 49 -2.53 -0.90 6.79
C ILE A 49 -1.65 -0.31 7.89
N THR A 50 -0.91 -1.16 8.58
CA THR A 50 0.15 -0.75 9.52
C THR A 50 1.50 -0.99 8.86
N ALA A 51 2.32 0.06 8.77
CA ALA A 51 3.58 0.01 8.08
C ALA A 51 4.68 0.80 8.81
N ILE A 52 5.92 0.38 8.60
CA ILE A 52 7.14 1.04 9.08
C ILE A 52 7.78 1.74 7.88
N ALA A 53 8.01 3.05 7.97
CA ALA A 53 8.76 3.75 6.93
C ALA A 53 10.23 3.28 6.92
N THR A 54 10.74 2.90 5.76
CA THR A 54 12.13 2.46 5.58
C THR A 54 13.05 3.59 5.12
N GLN A 55 12.47 4.74 4.81
CA GLN A 55 13.13 6.00 4.46
C GLN A 55 12.39 7.19 5.08
N ASN A 56 12.95 8.39 4.96
CA ASN A 56 12.21 9.62 5.27
C ASN A 56 11.06 9.78 4.25
N LEU A 57 9.86 9.36 4.64
CA LEU A 57 8.71 9.22 3.75
C LEU A 57 7.73 10.40 3.89
N SER A 58 7.45 11.11 2.81
CA SER A 58 6.49 12.25 2.80
C SER A 58 5.08 11.86 2.37
N ALA A 59 4.93 10.78 1.61
CA ALA A 59 3.63 10.31 1.14
C ALA A 59 3.67 8.81 0.84
N LEU A 60 2.55 8.15 1.11
CA LEU A 60 2.25 6.83 0.56
C LEU A 60 1.73 7.04 -0.86
N ILE A 61 2.30 6.31 -1.82
CA ILE A 61 1.69 6.23 -3.14
C ILE A 61 0.75 5.05 -3.09
N SER A 62 -0.56 5.28 -3.23
CA SER A 62 -1.56 4.22 -3.19
C SER A 62 -2.14 4.08 -4.57
N THR A 63 -1.69 3.06 -5.31
CA THR A 63 -2.38 2.62 -6.51
C THR A 63 -3.27 1.45 -6.12
N LEU A 64 -4.49 1.72 -5.62
CA LEU A 64 -5.51 0.69 -5.46
C LEU A 64 -6.29 0.58 -6.78
N LYS A 65 -5.94 -0.40 -7.63
CA LYS A 65 -6.85 -0.84 -8.68
C LYS A 65 -7.84 -1.81 -8.03
N VAL A 66 -9.02 -1.29 -7.67
CA VAL A 66 -10.24 -2.09 -7.50
C VAL A 66 -10.75 -2.50 -8.87
#